data_AF-A0A1H1LNQ1-F1
#
_entry.id   AF-A0A1H1LNQ1-F1
#
_cell.length_a   1.000
_cell.length_b   1.000
_cell.length_c   1.000
_cell.angle_alpha   90.00
_cell.angle_beta   90.00
_cell.angle_gamma   90.00
#
_symmetry.space_group_name_H-M   'P 1'
#
loop_
_entity.id
_entity.type
_entity.pdbx_description
1 polymer ?
#
loop_
_entity_poly.entity_id
_entity_poly.type
_entity_poly.pdbx_seq_one_letter_code
_entity_poly.pdbx_strand_id
1 'polypeptide(L)'
;MNIEKMAEKLEPWMRVDTWHTTHPKDYERFHLALSAAFSEFGPAISYDDFKNAMEHLAAKLPSAKLAKQYLNEAIERYAANAETISSYLSDIEI
;
A
#
# COMPACT_ATOMS: atom_id res chain seq x y z
N MET A 1 -7.23 -9.54 8.64
CA MET A 1 -7.64 -9.01 7.33
C MET A 1 -7.65 -10.12 6.28
N ASN A 2 -8.41 -10.00 5.18
CA ASN A 2 -8.18 -10.83 3.99
C ASN A 2 -7.08 -10.17 3.13
N ILE A 3 -5.86 -10.69 3.23
CA ILE A 3 -4.66 -10.10 2.61
C ILE A 3 -4.74 -10.12 1.08
N GLU A 4 -5.36 -11.15 0.48
CA GLU A 4 -5.48 -11.24 -0.97
C GLU A 4 -6.40 -10.16 -1.52
N LYS A 5 -7.56 -9.95 -0.88
CA LYS A 5 -8.48 -8.86 -1.27
C LYS A 5 -7.88 -7.48 -1.01
N MET A 6 -7.10 -7.34 0.07
CA MET A 6 -6.37 -6.10 0.33
C MET A 6 -5.34 -5.82 -0.77
N ALA A 7 -4.58 -6.84 -1.17
CA ALA A 7 -3.64 -6.76 -2.27
C ALA A 7 -4.32 -6.37 -3.59
N GLU A 8 -5.52 -6.87 -3.89
CA GLU A 8 -6.27 -6.45 -5.08
C GLU A 8 -6.53 -4.92 -5.11
N LYS A 9 -6.70 -4.27 -3.94
CA LYS A 9 -6.89 -2.80 -3.88
C LYS A 9 -5.60 -2.03 -4.08
N LEU A 10 -4.47 -2.59 -3.65
CA LEU A 10 -3.14 -1.97 -3.78
C LEU A 10 -2.50 -2.23 -5.15
N GLU A 11 -2.95 -3.25 -5.87
CA GLU A 11 -2.40 -3.67 -7.16
C GLU A 11 -2.35 -2.55 -8.21
N PRO A 12 -3.40 -1.71 -8.42
CA PRO A 12 -3.38 -0.65 -9.43
C PRO A 12 -2.23 0.35 -9.25
N TRP A 13 -1.77 0.55 -8.02
CA TRP A 13 -0.62 1.38 -7.70
C TRP A 13 0.71 0.61 -7.90
N MET A 14 0.87 -0.57 -7.29
CA MET A 14 2.13 -1.34 -7.33
C MET A 14 2.47 -1.93 -8.71
N ARG A 15 1.48 -2.09 -9.60
CA ARG A 15 1.73 -2.57 -10.97
C ARG A 15 2.52 -1.57 -11.83
N VAL A 16 2.55 -0.29 -11.43
CA VAL A 16 3.34 0.74 -12.12
C VAL A 16 4.78 0.69 -11.61
N ASP A 17 5.76 0.47 -12.49
CA ASP A 17 7.20 0.31 -12.13
C ASP A 17 7.74 1.43 -11.23
N THR A 18 7.22 2.66 -11.37
CA THR A 18 7.63 3.83 -10.59
C THR A 18 6.97 3.95 -9.21
N TRP A 19 6.14 3.00 -8.78
CA TRP A 19 5.34 3.10 -7.55
C TRP A 19 6.15 3.48 -6.30
N HIS A 20 7.42 3.09 -6.28
CA HIS A 20 8.36 3.29 -5.19
C HIS A 20 9.04 4.66 -5.18
N THR A 21 8.85 5.49 -6.21
CA THR A 21 9.49 6.82 -6.31
C THR A 21 8.69 7.88 -5.56
N THR A 22 9.31 9.02 -5.31
CA THR A 22 8.67 10.16 -4.62
C THR A 22 7.94 11.09 -5.59
N HIS A 23 7.59 10.61 -6.79
CA HIS A 23 6.90 11.43 -7.77
C HIS A 23 5.45 11.69 -7.34
N PRO A 24 4.90 12.92 -7.48
CA PRO A 24 3.53 13.23 -7.06
C PRO A 24 2.44 12.31 -7.62
N LYS A 25 2.61 11.84 -8.87
CA LYS A 25 1.67 10.86 -9.49
C LYS A 25 1.70 9.48 -8.84
N ASP A 26 2.81 9.08 -8.23
CA ASP A 26 2.88 7.81 -7.52
C ASP A 26 2.17 7.91 -6.17
N TYR A 27 2.30 9.05 -5.48
CA TYR A 27 1.50 9.35 -4.29
C TYR A 27 0.00 9.41 -4.59
N GLU A 28 -0.40 10.07 -5.68
CA GLU A 28 -1.81 10.12 -6.10
C GLU A 28 -2.39 8.71 -6.28
N ARG A 29 -1.69 7.82 -7.01
CA ARG A 29 -2.12 6.43 -7.20
C ARG A 29 -2.17 5.66 -5.88
N PHE A 30 -1.18 5.85 -5.01
CA PHE A 30 -1.15 5.26 -3.68
C PHE A 30 -2.38 5.67 -2.86
N HIS A 31 -2.72 6.95 -2.80
CA HIS A 31 -3.89 7.43 -2.07
C HIS A 31 -5.21 6.95 -2.67
N LEU A 32 -5.32 6.84 -3.99
CA LEU A 32 -6.49 6.23 -4.65
C LEU A 32 -6.64 4.75 -4.28
N ALA A 33 -5.54 4.01 -4.23
CA ALA A 33 -5.54 2.61 -3.79
C ALA A 33 -5.93 2.48 -2.31
N LEU A 34 -5.43 3.36 -1.44
CA LEU A 34 -5.83 3.41 -0.03
C LEU A 34 -7.31 3.73 0.12
N SER A 35 -7.83 4.71 -0.62
CA SER A 35 -9.26 5.03 -0.59
C SER A 35 -10.12 3.83 -0.99
N ALA A 36 -9.71 3.06 -2.01
CA ALA A 36 -10.41 1.84 -2.40
C ALA A 36 -10.35 0.75 -1.31
N ALA A 37 -9.23 0.63 -0.59
CA ALA A 37 -9.09 -0.27 0.54
C ALA A 37 -9.99 0.14 1.71
N PHE A 38 -9.97 1.42 2.11
CA PHE A 38 -10.77 1.93 3.21
C PHE A 38 -12.28 1.83 2.95
N SER A 39 -12.72 2.03 1.71
CA SER A 39 -14.12 1.83 1.34
C SER A 39 -14.60 0.39 1.48
N GLU A 40 -13.71 -0.61 1.43
CA GLU A 40 -14.09 -2.03 1.58
C GLU A 40 -13.88 -2.57 2.99
N PHE A 41 -12.77 -2.20 3.64
CA PHE A 41 -12.35 -2.79 4.93
C PHE A 41 -12.53 -1.85 6.12
N GLY A 42 -12.93 -0.60 5.88
CA GLY A 42 -12.91 0.46 6.87
C GLY A 42 -11.50 1.03 7.10
N PRO A 43 -11.37 2.11 7.87
CA PRO A 43 -10.10 2.79 8.09
C PRO A 43 -9.16 2.02 9.04
N ALA A 44 -9.67 1.12 9.88
CA ALA A 44 -8.91 0.40 10.90
C ALA A 44 -8.03 -0.74 10.33
N ILE A 45 -7.03 -0.38 9.52
CA ILE A 45 -6.09 -1.29 8.88
C ILE A 45 -4.69 -1.09 9.50
N SER A 46 -4.06 -2.17 9.95
CA SER A 46 -2.75 -2.12 10.62
C SER A 46 -1.57 -2.02 9.63
N TYR A 47 -0.41 -1.57 10.13
CA TYR A 47 0.85 -1.65 9.39
C TYR A 47 1.11 -3.05 8.82
N ASP A 48 0.93 -4.10 9.62
CA ASP A 48 1.21 -5.48 9.21
C ASP A 48 0.27 -5.94 8.08
N ASP A 49 -1.00 -5.54 8.12
CA ASP A 49 -1.95 -5.85 7.04
C ASP A 49 -1.52 -5.19 5.72
N PHE A 50 -1.11 -3.91 5.76
CA PHE A 50 -0.58 -3.22 4.59
C PHE A 50 0.71 -3.86 4.08
N LYS A 51 1.66 -4.13 4.97
CA LYS A 51 2.95 -4.75 4.63
C LYS A 51 2.76 -6.11 3.98
N ASN A 52 1.97 -6.99 4.60
CA ASN A 52 1.70 -8.33 4.08
C ASN A 52 1.04 -8.29 2.70
N ALA A 53 0.11 -7.34 2.47
CA ALA A 53 -0.51 -7.16 1.15
C ALA A 53 0.49 -6.67 0.08
N MET A 54 1.37 -5.73 0.44
CA MET A 54 2.41 -5.24 -0.47
C MET A 54 3.47 -6.31 -0.78
N GLU A 55 3.90 -7.10 0.22
CA GLU A 55 4.81 -8.23 0.03
C GLU A 55 4.18 -9.30 -0.87
N HIS A 56 2.89 -9.59 -0.67
CA HIS A 56 2.14 -10.50 -1.52
C HIS A 56 2.10 -10.05 -2.99
N LEU A 57 1.92 -8.75 -3.23
CA LEU A 57 1.98 -8.17 -4.59
C LEU A 57 3.39 -8.19 -5.18
N ALA A 58 4.40 -7.84 -4.39
CA ALA A 58 5.79 -7.82 -4.83
C ALA A 58 6.29 -9.21 -5.26
N ALA A 59 5.73 -10.29 -4.70
CA ALA A 59 6.01 -11.66 -5.12
C ALA A 59 5.33 -12.05 -6.45
N LYS A 60 4.23 -11.39 -6.82
CA LYS A 60 3.40 -11.72 -8.00
C LYS A 60 3.67 -10.83 -9.20
N LEU A 61 3.92 -9.55 -8.97
CA LEU A 61 4.19 -8.57 -10.00
C LEU A 61 5.65 -8.67 -10.43
N PRO A 62 6.00 -8.35 -11.69
CA PRO A 62 7.39 -8.11 -12.05
C PRO A 62 7.89 -7.05 -11.09
N SER A 63 8.81 -7.43 -10.19
CA SER A 63 9.37 -6.48 -9.24
C SER A 63 9.86 -5.28 -10.04
N ALA A 64 9.50 -4.08 -9.59
CA ALA A 64 10.24 -2.91 -10.05
C ALA A 64 11.72 -3.26 -9.90
N LYS A 65 12.57 -2.88 -10.86
CA LYS A 65 13.97 -3.35 -11.00
C LYS A 65 14.88 -3.01 -9.79
N LEU A 66 14.30 -2.62 -8.67
CA LEU A 66 14.84 -2.55 -7.33
C LEU A 66 15.54 -3.84 -6.92
N ALA A 67 16.73 -3.68 -6.36
CA ALA A 67 17.32 -4.72 -5.54
C ALA A 67 16.45 -4.97 -4.30
N LYS A 68 16.48 -6.21 -3.78
CA LYS A 68 15.65 -6.67 -2.67
C LYS A 68 15.64 -5.74 -1.45
N GLN A 69 16.78 -5.17 -1.10
CA GLN A 69 16.88 -4.23 0.03
C GLN A 69 16.01 -2.99 -0.18
N TYR A 70 16.12 -2.34 -1.35
CA TYR A 70 15.33 -1.15 -1.66
C TYR A 70 13.84 -1.44 -1.81
N LEU A 71 13.48 -2.66 -2.24
CA LEU A 71 12.10 -3.12 -2.25
C LEU A 71 11.53 -3.18 -0.83
N ASN A 72 12.26 -3.80 0.11
CA ASN A 72 11.83 -3.89 1.51
C ASN A 72 11.69 -2.50 2.14
N GLU A 73 12.67 -1.62 1.97
CA GLU A 73 12.62 -0.25 2.49
C GLU A 73 11.44 0.55 1.92
N ALA A 74 11.11 0.35 0.63
CA ALA A 74 9.94 0.98 0.01
C ALA A 74 8.63 0.46 0.62
N ILE A 75 8.49 -0.86 0.76
CA ILE A 75 7.30 -1.48 1.38
C ILE A 75 7.12 -0.98 2.81
N GLU A 76 8.18 -0.98 3.63
CA GLU A 76 8.11 -0.52 5.02
C GLU A 76 7.67 0.94 5.11
N ARG A 77 8.22 1.81 4.25
CA ARG A 77 7.83 3.22 4.19
C ARG A 77 6.36 3.41 3.83
N TYR A 78 5.88 2.74 2.79
CA TYR A 78 4.48 2.90 2.36
C TYR A 78 3.50 2.25 3.33
N ALA A 79 3.86 1.15 3.98
CA ALA A 79 3.04 0.54 5.03
C ALA A 79 2.90 1.49 6.24
N ALA A 80 3.99 2.12 6.70
CA ALA A 80 3.95 3.10 7.79
C ALA A 80 3.12 4.34 7.42
N ASN A 81 3.26 4.83 6.18
CA ASN A 81 2.44 5.93 5.68
C ASN A 81 0.95 5.57 5.63
N ALA A 82 0.62 4.36 5.17
CA ALA A 82 -0.75 3.88 5.08
C ALA A 82 -1.39 3.74 6.47
N GLU A 83 -0.66 3.19 7.44
CA GLU A 83 -1.10 3.08 8.83
C GLU A 83 -1.34 4.47 9.45
N THR A 84 -0.44 5.43 9.21
CA THR A 84 -0.61 6.81 9.70
C THR A 84 -1.92 7.43 9.20
N ILE A 85 -2.25 7.20 7.92
CA ILE A 85 -3.52 7.67 7.32
C ILE A 85 -4.71 6.91 7.91
N SER A 86 -4.60 5.59 8.05
CA SER A 86 -5.58 4.70 8.69
C SER A 86 -5.93 5.16 10.10
N SER A 87 -4.92 5.45 10.92
CA SER A 87 -5.07 5.97 12.29
C SER A 87 -5.80 7.30 12.28
N TYR A 88 -5.36 8.25 11.45
CA TYR A 88 -6.00 9.57 11.35
C TYR A 88 -7.47 9.46 10.93
N LEU A 89 -7.79 8.62 9.93
CA LEU A 89 -9.17 8.42 9.48
C LEU A 89 -10.03 7.72 10.53
N SER A 90 -9.45 6.79 11.29
CA SER A 90 -10.13 6.12 12.39
C SER A 90 -10.45 7.08 13.54
N ASP A 91 -9.56 8.04 13.82
CA ASP A 91 -9.75 9.04 14.87
C ASP A 91 -10.88 10.05 14.57
N ILE A 92 -11.15 10.31 13.28
CA ILE A 92 -12.16 11.30 12.85
C ILE A 92 -13.53 10.69 12.52
N GLU A 93 -13.76 9.42 12.87
CA GLU A 93 -15.04 8.68 12.71
C GLU A 93 -15.75 8.92 11.36
N ILE A 94 -15.04 8.73 10.24
CA ILE A 94 -15.66 8.63 8.90
C ILE A 94 -16.10 7.19 8.62
#